data_AF-M5J4V5-F1
#
_entry.id   AF-M5J4V5-F1
#
_cell.length_a   1.000
_cell.length_b   1.000
_cell.length_c   1.000
_cell.angle_alpha   90.00
_cell.angle_beta   90.00
_cell.angle_gamma   90.00
#
_symmetry.space_group_name_H-M   'P 1'
#
loop_
_entity.id
_entity.type
_entity.pdbx_description
1 polymer ?
#
loop_
_entity_poly.entity_id
_entity_poly.type
_entity_poly.pdbx_seq_one_letter_code
_entity_poly.pdbx_strand_id
1 'polypeptide(L)'
;MENIITILWIVSILSLIGLIGMAVTWIIGKVVHKETTIKVGKVGMLCMLVLAVITFAGAQGVQKIWDNKLANNRTEFRKYARKFQKDYNTTSNMIEVTHSDIADTWYDALDGDFDTAVDEEIALQDDSDIKQNFKNMRNDITMMKVFDTADMDMDYKDFQSAYNKLHQYYELTFEPGGESYDSYQSKESKYDTSIKDYYSKMQAFNE
;
A
#
# COMPACT_ATOMS: atom_id res chain seq x y z
N MET A 1 13.03 6.49 11.54
CA MET A 1 13.80 5.27 11.91
C MET A 1 15.01 5.14 11.00
N GLU A 2 14.85 5.23 9.68
CA GLU A 2 15.98 5.25 8.72
C GLU A 2 17.09 6.25 9.11
N ASN A 3 16.77 7.52 9.37
CA ASN A 3 17.78 8.51 9.77
C ASN A 3 18.58 8.09 11.02
N ILE A 4 17.95 7.41 11.98
CA ILE A 4 18.62 6.95 13.22
C ILE A 4 19.56 5.80 12.89
N ILE A 5 19.11 4.85 12.05
CA ILE A 5 19.95 3.74 11.59
C ILE A 5 21.16 4.26 10.82
N THR A 6 20.96 5.21 9.90
CA THR A 6 22.03 5.85 9.13
C THR A 6 23.04 6.55 10.05
N ILE A 7 22.58 7.32 11.04
CA ILE A 7 23.45 7.98 12.02
C ILE A 7 24.26 6.94 12.80
N LEU A 8 23.64 5.87 13.29
CA LEU A 8 24.33 4.82 14.04
C LEU A 8 25.42 4.13 13.19
N TRP A 9 25.15 3.88 11.91
CA TRP A 9 26.14 3.36 10.97
C TRP A 9 27.31 4.33 10.74
N ILE A 10 27.03 5.61 10.53
CA ILE A 10 28.06 6.64 10.36
C ILE A 10 28.96 6.71 11.60
N VAL A 11 28.38 6.75 12.80
CA VAL A 11 29.15 6.80 14.05
C VAL A 11 29.95 5.50 14.25
N SER A 12 29.41 4.34 13.84
CA SER A 12 30.14 3.06 13.86
C SER A 12 31.37 3.09 12.95
N ILE A 13 31.26 3.68 11.76
CA ILE A 13 32.39 3.82 10.82
C ILE A 13 33.41 4.82 11.36
N LEU A 14 32.99 5.96 11.89
CA LEU A 14 33.89 6.96 12.47
C LEU A 14 34.63 6.42 13.70
N SER A 15 33.97 5.63 14.54
CA SER A 15 34.60 4.98 15.68
C SER A 15 35.64 3.95 15.24
N LEU A 16 35.39 3.16 14.19
CA LEU A 16 36.38 2.26 13.59
C LEU A 16 37.60 3.02 13.04
N ILE A 17 37.38 4.12 12.31
CA ILE A 17 38.47 4.96 11.78
C ILE A 17 39.31 5.52 12.94
N GLY A 18 38.68 6.03 13.98
CA GLY A 18 39.41 6.53 15.15
C GLY A 18 40.09 5.41 15.94
N LEU A 19 39.56 4.20 15.96
CA LEU A 19 40.22 3.02 16.54
C LEU A 19 41.54 2.72 15.82
N ILE A 20 41.55 2.78 14.49
CA ILE A 20 42.77 2.68 13.68
C ILE A 20 43.74 3.81 14.01
N GLY A 21 43.26 5.06 14.10
CA GLY A 21 44.09 6.21 14.48
C GLY A 21 44.74 6.07 15.86
N MET A 22 44.00 5.57 16.85
CA MET A 22 44.54 5.33 18.20
C MET A 22 45.48 4.12 18.24
N ALA A 23 45.25 3.10 17.40
CA ALA A 23 46.18 1.98 17.24
C ALA A 23 47.52 2.44 16.67
N VAL A 24 47.50 3.29 15.64
CA VAL A 24 48.72 3.92 15.08
C VAL A 24 49.42 4.77 16.14
N THR A 25 48.67 5.58 16.89
CA THR A 25 49.22 6.41 17.97
C THR A 25 49.92 5.56 19.04
N TRP A 26 49.32 4.42 19.41
CA TRP A 26 49.90 3.47 20.35
C TRP A 26 51.19 2.82 19.82
N ILE A 27 51.20 2.38 18.56
CA ILE A 27 52.37 1.78 17.91
C ILE A 27 53.51 2.78 17.84
N ILE A 28 53.25 4.01 17.38
CA ILE A 28 54.25 5.09 17.31
C ILE A 28 54.80 5.36 18.71
N GLY A 29 53.94 5.49 19.73
CA GLY A 29 54.36 5.71 21.10
C GLY A 29 55.33 4.65 21.62
N LYS A 30 55.14 3.37 21.22
CA LYS A 30 56.09 2.29 21.54
C LYS A 30 57.43 2.45 20.83
N VAL A 31 57.42 2.81 19.54
CA VAL A 31 58.64 3.00 18.74
C VAL A 31 59.48 4.16 19.26
N VAL A 32 58.86 5.27 19.65
CA VAL A 32 59.57 6.45 20.18
C VAL A 32 59.77 6.41 21.70
N HIS A 33 59.43 5.31 22.37
CA HIS A 33 59.55 5.12 23.83
C HIS A 33 58.91 6.23 24.69
N LYS A 34 57.80 6.84 24.21
CA LYS A 34 57.13 7.95 24.91
C LYS A 34 55.90 7.47 25.65
N GLU A 35 56.00 7.34 26.98
CA GLU A 35 54.92 6.77 27.82
C GLU A 35 53.57 7.45 27.65
N THR A 36 53.54 8.78 27.55
CA THR A 36 52.28 9.54 27.39
C THR A 36 51.54 9.13 26.13
N THR A 37 52.25 9.00 25.01
CA THR A 37 51.69 8.60 23.72
C THR A 37 51.17 7.16 23.75
N ILE A 38 51.88 6.27 24.45
CA ILE A 38 51.45 4.89 24.67
C ILE A 38 50.13 4.84 25.46
N LYS A 39 50.04 5.62 26.55
CA LYS A 39 48.83 5.67 27.40
C LYS A 39 47.62 6.23 26.65
N VAL A 40 47.80 7.35 25.94
CA VAL A 40 46.74 7.97 25.13
C VAL A 40 46.22 7.01 24.05
N GLY A 41 47.12 6.36 23.29
CA GLY A 41 46.71 5.40 22.26
C GLY A 41 45.95 4.20 22.84
N LYS A 42 46.40 3.64 23.97
CA LYS A 42 45.69 2.53 24.65
C LYS A 42 44.30 2.93 25.14
N VAL A 43 44.20 4.03 25.89
CA VAL A 43 42.91 4.48 26.46
C VAL A 43 41.95 4.86 25.35
N GLY A 44 42.42 5.57 24.33
CA GLY A 44 41.59 5.94 23.19
C GLY A 44 41.11 4.75 22.37
N MET A 45 41.94 3.73 22.14
CA MET A 45 41.48 2.49 21.50
C MET A 45 40.35 1.85 22.30
N LEU A 46 40.46 1.81 23.63
CA LEU A 46 39.46 1.19 24.49
C LEU A 46 38.13 1.97 24.45
N CYS A 47 38.20 3.31 24.50
CA CYS A 47 37.04 4.17 24.31
C CYS A 47 36.39 3.96 22.93
N MET A 48 37.19 3.98 21.85
CA MET A 48 36.66 3.80 20.48
C MET A 48 36.10 2.40 20.26
N LEU A 49 36.68 1.36 20.87
CA LEU A 49 36.16 -0.01 20.80
C LEU A 49 34.80 -0.12 21.48
N VAL A 50 34.63 0.43 22.68
CA VAL A 50 33.34 0.46 23.37
C VAL A 50 32.30 1.23 22.54
N LEU A 51 32.69 2.38 21.99
CA LEU A 51 31.81 3.20 21.16
C LEU A 51 31.39 2.46 19.88
N ALA A 52 32.32 1.78 19.22
CA ALA A 52 32.05 0.96 18.03
C ALA A 52 31.10 -0.21 18.35
N VAL A 53 31.31 -0.92 19.46
CA VAL A 53 30.44 -2.03 19.87
C VAL A 53 29.01 -1.55 20.16
N ILE A 54 28.85 -0.45 20.92
CA ILE A 54 27.53 0.08 21.27
C ILE A 54 26.80 0.56 20.01
N THR A 55 27.47 1.30 19.14
CA THR A 55 26.86 1.87 17.94
C THR A 55 26.51 0.81 16.91
N PHE A 56 27.37 -0.21 16.74
CA PHE A 56 27.12 -1.32 15.83
C PHE A 56 25.98 -2.22 16.33
N ALA A 57 26.00 -2.60 17.62
CA ALA A 57 24.92 -3.39 18.22
C ALA A 57 23.59 -2.63 18.19
N GLY A 58 23.63 -1.32 18.45
CA GLY A 58 22.47 -0.42 18.32
C GLY A 58 21.93 -0.37 16.89
N ALA A 59 22.80 -0.19 15.89
CA ALA A 59 22.40 -0.16 14.48
C ALA A 59 21.69 -1.46 14.07
N GLN A 60 22.27 -2.61 14.42
CA GLN A 60 21.69 -3.93 14.13
C GLN A 60 20.34 -4.14 14.83
N GLY A 61 20.24 -3.76 16.10
CA GLY A 61 19.00 -3.87 16.87
C GLY A 61 17.88 -3.01 16.27
N VAL A 62 18.16 -1.74 15.96
CA VAL A 62 17.18 -0.83 15.37
C VAL A 62 16.79 -1.26 13.95
N GLN A 63 17.76 -1.72 13.14
CA GLN A 63 17.49 -2.27 11.81
C GLN A 63 16.54 -3.46 11.88
N LYS A 64 16.81 -4.43 12.77
CA LYS A 64 15.94 -5.61 12.94
C LYS A 64 14.51 -5.23 13.34
N ILE A 65 14.35 -4.25 14.24
CA ILE A 65 13.02 -3.76 14.64
C ILE A 65 12.31 -3.09 13.45
N TRP A 66 13.05 -2.30 12.66
CA TRP A 66 12.51 -1.65 11.47
C TRP A 66 12.05 -2.67 10.43
N ASP A 67 12.89 -3.65 10.10
CA ASP A 67 12.58 -4.69 9.12
C ASP A 67 11.36 -5.53 9.55
N ASN A 68 11.28 -5.89 10.83
CA ASN A 68 10.12 -6.59 11.38
C ASN A 68 8.85 -5.75 11.28
N LYS A 69 8.92 -4.44 11.60
CA LYS A 69 7.77 -3.55 11.48
C LYS A 69 7.30 -3.44 10.03
N LEU A 70 8.25 -3.32 9.11
CA LEU A 70 7.98 -3.17 7.69
C LEU A 70 7.38 -4.45 7.09
N ALA A 71 7.91 -5.62 7.47
CA ALA A 71 7.33 -6.92 7.12
C ALA A 71 5.91 -7.10 7.68
N ASN A 72 5.66 -6.68 8.92
CA ASN A 72 4.33 -6.71 9.52
C ASN A 72 3.36 -5.78 8.78
N ASN A 73 3.79 -4.56 8.45
CA ASN A 73 2.99 -3.61 7.68
C ASN A 73 2.62 -4.18 6.30
N ARG A 74 3.58 -4.74 5.55
CA ARG A 74 3.30 -5.40 4.26
C ARG A 74 2.31 -6.55 4.39
N THR A 75 2.41 -7.33 5.48
CA THR A 75 1.49 -8.45 5.76
C THR A 75 0.06 -7.96 6.01
N GLU A 76 -0.09 -6.94 6.87
CA GLU A 76 -1.40 -6.35 7.14
C GLU A 76 -1.95 -5.66 5.89
N PHE A 77 -1.14 -4.93 5.11
CA PHE A 77 -1.57 -4.35 3.84
C PHE A 77 -2.15 -5.41 2.90
N ARG A 78 -1.42 -6.51 2.66
CA ARG A 78 -1.89 -7.62 1.80
C ARG A 78 -3.18 -8.26 2.31
N LYS A 79 -3.36 -8.35 3.62
CA LYS A 79 -4.60 -8.86 4.23
C LYS A 79 -5.80 -7.98 3.90
N TYR A 80 -5.66 -6.65 3.96
CA TYR A 80 -6.73 -5.74 3.55
C TYR A 80 -6.91 -5.70 2.03
N ALA A 81 -5.83 -5.79 1.24
CA ALA A 81 -5.89 -5.88 -0.22
C ALA A 81 -6.69 -7.09 -0.70
N ARG A 82 -6.56 -8.25 -0.03
CA ARG A 82 -7.35 -9.46 -0.34
C ARG A 82 -8.83 -9.32 0.00
N LYS A 83 -9.15 -8.65 1.12
CA LYS A 83 -10.54 -8.35 1.49
C LYS A 83 -11.17 -7.41 0.46
N PHE A 84 -10.45 -6.33 0.14
CA PHE A 84 -10.84 -5.40 -0.90
C PHE A 84 -11.09 -6.13 -2.22
N GLN A 85 -10.15 -6.96 -2.70
CA GLN A 85 -10.30 -7.70 -3.96
C GLN A 85 -11.56 -8.56 -3.98
N LYS A 86 -11.89 -9.22 -2.87
CA LYS A 86 -13.09 -10.07 -2.75
C LYS A 86 -14.37 -9.24 -2.84
N ASP A 87 -14.44 -8.15 -2.08
CA ASP A 87 -15.62 -7.27 -2.07
C ASP A 87 -15.76 -6.56 -3.43
N TYR A 88 -14.64 -6.15 -4.04
CA TYR A 88 -14.57 -5.57 -5.38
C TYR A 88 -15.17 -6.49 -6.45
N ASN A 89 -14.73 -7.75 -6.48
CA ASN A 89 -15.23 -8.74 -7.44
C ASN A 89 -16.70 -9.09 -7.23
N THR A 90 -17.12 -9.22 -5.96
CA THR A 90 -18.53 -9.47 -5.65
C THR A 90 -19.39 -8.30 -6.12
N THR A 91 -18.99 -7.08 -5.80
CA THR A 91 -19.71 -5.86 -6.18
C THR A 91 -19.71 -5.62 -7.67
N SER A 92 -18.60 -5.85 -8.39
CA SER A 92 -18.58 -5.71 -9.85
C SER A 92 -19.57 -6.63 -10.53
N ASN A 93 -19.63 -7.90 -10.10
CA ASN A 93 -20.57 -8.87 -10.69
C ASN A 93 -22.02 -8.50 -10.39
N MET A 94 -22.32 -8.05 -9.16
CA MET A 94 -23.67 -7.58 -8.82
C MET A 94 -24.09 -6.38 -9.68
N ILE A 95 -23.20 -5.39 -9.85
CA ILE A 95 -23.49 -4.21 -10.69
C ILE A 95 -23.66 -4.62 -12.16
N GLU A 96 -22.85 -5.53 -12.69
CA GLU A 96 -22.95 -6.02 -14.08
C GLU A 96 -24.27 -6.74 -14.34
N VAL A 97 -24.72 -7.59 -13.41
CA VAL A 97 -26.03 -8.25 -13.50
C VAL A 97 -27.15 -7.22 -13.52
N THR A 98 -27.19 -6.30 -12.54
CA THR A 98 -28.23 -5.26 -12.50
C THR A 98 -28.17 -4.33 -13.71
N HIS A 99 -26.97 -4.00 -14.22
CA HIS A 99 -26.82 -3.20 -15.43
C HIS A 99 -27.45 -3.88 -16.65
N SER A 100 -27.26 -5.20 -16.77
CA SER A 100 -27.86 -6.00 -17.82
C SER A 100 -29.39 -6.06 -17.69
N ASP A 101 -29.92 -6.27 -16.49
CA ASP A 101 -31.36 -6.32 -16.23
C ASP A 101 -32.05 -4.98 -16.60
N ILE A 102 -31.43 -3.86 -16.24
CA ILE A 102 -31.91 -2.52 -16.59
C ILE A 102 -31.81 -2.28 -18.10
N ALA A 103 -30.71 -2.69 -18.74
CA ALA A 103 -30.55 -2.59 -20.18
C ALA A 103 -31.64 -3.38 -20.94
N ASP A 104 -31.94 -4.61 -20.52
CA ASP A 104 -32.99 -5.43 -21.13
C ASP A 104 -34.36 -4.77 -20.97
N THR A 105 -34.66 -4.23 -19.79
CA THR A 105 -35.89 -3.47 -19.53
C THR A 105 -36.01 -2.25 -20.43
N TRP A 106 -34.90 -1.51 -20.58
CA TRP A 106 -34.85 -0.33 -21.43
C TRP A 106 -35.07 -0.70 -22.91
N TYR A 107 -34.47 -1.81 -23.36
CA TYR A 107 -34.65 -2.32 -24.72
C TYR A 107 -36.10 -2.73 -25.00
N ASP A 108 -36.74 -3.45 -24.08
CA ASP A 108 -38.14 -3.89 -24.21
C ASP A 108 -39.13 -2.70 -24.17
N ALA A 109 -38.77 -1.62 -23.49
CA ALA A 109 -39.59 -0.42 -23.36
C ALA A 109 -39.39 0.61 -24.50
N LEU A 110 -38.53 0.34 -25.50
CA LEU A 110 -38.26 1.26 -26.63
C LEU A 110 -39.52 1.64 -27.43
N ASP A 111 -40.60 0.87 -27.34
CA ASP A 111 -41.91 1.15 -27.96
C ASP A 111 -42.89 1.93 -27.03
N GLY A 112 -42.46 2.39 -25.84
CA GLY A 112 -43.30 3.02 -24.80
C GLY A 112 -42.61 4.08 -23.93
N ASP A 113 -43.14 4.31 -22.71
CA ASP A 113 -42.59 5.24 -21.71
C ASP A 113 -41.44 4.57 -20.93
N PHE A 114 -40.27 4.55 -21.56
CA PHE A 114 -39.10 3.78 -21.11
C PHE A 114 -38.46 4.31 -19.82
N ASP A 115 -38.51 5.61 -19.57
CA ASP A 115 -37.91 6.22 -18.37
C ASP A 115 -38.59 5.69 -17.10
N THR A 116 -39.93 5.58 -17.13
CA THR A 116 -40.71 5.07 -16.00
C THR A 116 -40.40 3.58 -15.74
N ALA A 117 -40.26 2.77 -16.79
CA ALA A 117 -39.96 1.35 -16.66
C ALA A 117 -38.55 1.11 -16.07
N VAL A 118 -37.56 1.91 -16.47
CA VAL A 118 -36.19 1.84 -15.94
C VAL A 118 -36.16 2.26 -14.46
N ASP A 119 -36.84 3.34 -14.10
CA ASP A 119 -36.91 3.80 -12.70
C ASP A 119 -37.60 2.76 -11.79
N GLU A 120 -38.67 2.10 -12.29
CA GLU A 120 -39.35 1.02 -11.57
C GLU A 120 -38.44 -0.20 -11.39
N GLU A 121 -37.71 -0.61 -12.42
CA GLU A 121 -36.77 -1.73 -12.33
C GLU A 121 -35.65 -1.43 -11.32
N ILE A 122 -35.03 -0.26 -11.38
CA ILE A 122 -34.02 0.18 -10.40
C ILE A 122 -34.59 0.12 -8.98
N ALA A 123 -35.84 0.54 -8.77
CA ALA A 123 -36.47 0.53 -7.45
C ALA A 123 -36.72 -0.89 -6.90
N LEU A 124 -36.77 -1.92 -7.77
CA LEU A 124 -36.88 -3.33 -7.38
C LEU A 124 -35.53 -3.96 -7.02
N GLN A 125 -34.43 -3.35 -7.43
CA GLN A 125 -33.08 -3.88 -7.24
C GLN A 125 -32.59 -3.56 -5.82
N ASP A 126 -32.37 -4.60 -5.01
CA ASP A 126 -31.79 -4.44 -3.67
C ASP A 126 -30.28 -4.20 -3.77
N ASP A 127 -29.85 -2.98 -3.49
CA ASP A 127 -28.45 -2.56 -3.55
C ASP A 127 -27.77 -2.52 -2.16
N SER A 128 -28.41 -3.06 -1.13
CA SER A 128 -27.91 -3.00 0.25
C SER A 128 -26.55 -3.69 0.41
N ASP A 129 -26.37 -4.85 -0.19
CA ASP A 129 -25.10 -5.59 -0.20
C ASP A 129 -24.00 -4.83 -0.98
N ILE A 130 -24.35 -4.19 -2.11
CA ILE A 130 -23.43 -3.35 -2.89
C ILE A 130 -22.95 -2.17 -2.02
N LYS A 131 -23.87 -1.45 -1.38
CA LYS A 131 -23.56 -0.33 -0.48
C LYS A 131 -22.70 -0.79 0.70
N GLN A 132 -22.99 -1.95 1.28
CA GLN A 132 -22.20 -2.51 2.37
C GLN A 132 -20.78 -2.88 1.93
N ASN A 133 -20.61 -3.47 0.75
CA ASN A 133 -19.30 -3.78 0.18
C ASN A 133 -18.50 -2.50 -0.14
N PHE A 134 -19.13 -1.44 -0.66
CA PHE A 134 -18.45 -0.15 -0.82
C PHE A 134 -17.96 0.43 0.51
N LYS A 135 -18.75 0.29 1.58
CA LYS A 135 -18.32 0.69 2.92
C LYS A 135 -17.14 -0.13 3.41
N ASN A 136 -17.15 -1.44 3.21
CA ASN A 136 -16.03 -2.33 3.56
C ASN A 136 -14.76 -1.97 2.78
N MET A 137 -14.86 -1.82 1.46
CA MET A 137 -13.75 -1.41 0.60
C MET A 137 -13.14 -0.08 1.02
N ARG A 138 -13.95 0.92 1.41
CA ARG A 138 -13.46 2.21 1.94
C ARG A 138 -12.70 2.03 3.27
N ASN A 139 -13.18 1.15 4.14
CA ASN A 139 -12.48 0.83 5.38
C ASN A 139 -11.16 0.12 5.09
N ASP A 140 -11.14 -0.83 4.16
CA ASP A 140 -9.94 -1.54 3.75
C ASP A 140 -8.90 -0.57 3.14
N ILE A 141 -9.30 0.38 2.29
CA ILE A 141 -8.41 1.44 1.79
C ILE A 141 -7.83 2.27 2.93
N THR A 142 -8.65 2.62 3.92
CA THR A 142 -8.19 3.39 5.08
C THR A 142 -7.10 2.62 5.85
N MET A 143 -7.29 1.31 6.03
CA MET A 143 -6.29 0.46 6.69
C MET A 143 -5.04 0.27 5.82
N MET A 144 -5.20 0.07 4.51
CA MET A 144 -4.08 -0.01 3.57
C MET A 144 -3.23 1.26 3.60
N LYS A 145 -3.85 2.45 3.65
CA LYS A 145 -3.12 3.72 3.80
C LYS A 145 -2.28 3.79 5.09
N VAL A 146 -2.75 3.19 6.18
CA VAL A 146 -1.99 3.14 7.45
C VAL A 146 -0.78 2.21 7.36
N PHE A 147 -0.92 1.10 6.62
CA PHE A 147 0.11 0.08 6.50
C PHE A 147 0.97 0.19 5.23
N ASP A 148 0.73 1.20 4.41
CA ASP A 148 1.50 1.43 3.19
C ASP A 148 2.98 1.69 3.52
N THR A 149 3.84 0.92 2.86
CA THR A 149 5.30 0.98 2.98
C THR A 149 5.97 1.65 1.77
N ALA A 150 5.19 2.04 0.75
CA ALA A 150 5.65 2.70 -0.49
C ALA A 150 6.72 1.92 -1.30
N ASP A 151 6.86 0.63 -1.03
CA ASP A 151 7.85 -0.26 -1.66
C ASP A 151 7.23 -1.53 -2.25
N MET A 152 5.90 -1.51 -2.41
CA MET A 152 5.11 -2.57 -3.02
C MET A 152 4.70 -2.19 -4.43
N ASP A 153 4.39 -3.20 -5.26
CA ASP A 153 3.99 -2.98 -6.67
C ASP A 153 2.65 -2.25 -6.82
N MET A 154 1.81 -2.30 -5.79
CA MET A 154 0.57 -1.53 -5.69
C MET A 154 0.53 -0.80 -4.35
N ASP A 155 0.06 0.45 -4.37
CA ASP A 155 -0.15 1.28 -3.18
C ASP A 155 -1.65 1.50 -2.91
N TYR A 156 -2.00 2.12 -1.78
CA TYR A 156 -3.42 2.33 -1.44
C TYR A 156 -4.19 3.21 -2.46
N LYS A 157 -3.49 4.03 -3.26
CA LYS A 157 -4.11 4.90 -4.27
C LYS A 157 -4.54 4.11 -5.49
N ASP A 158 -3.85 3.02 -5.81
CA ASP A 158 -4.30 2.09 -6.85
C ASP A 158 -5.65 1.48 -6.48
N PHE A 159 -5.79 1.01 -5.24
CA PHE A 159 -7.08 0.51 -4.71
C PHE A 159 -8.14 1.60 -4.62
N GLN A 160 -7.78 2.82 -4.24
CA GLN A 160 -8.68 3.98 -4.28
C GLN A 160 -9.17 4.27 -5.72
N SER A 161 -8.31 4.14 -6.71
CA SER A 161 -8.64 4.34 -8.12
C SER A 161 -9.58 3.25 -8.63
N ALA A 162 -9.32 1.99 -8.25
CA ALA A 162 -10.23 0.87 -8.53
C ALA A 162 -11.61 1.13 -7.90
N TYR A 163 -11.68 1.50 -6.62
CA TYR A 163 -12.91 1.84 -5.92
C TYR A 163 -13.69 2.95 -6.64
N ASN A 164 -13.02 4.04 -7.01
CA ASN A 164 -13.66 5.16 -7.69
C ASN A 164 -14.25 4.74 -9.04
N LYS A 165 -13.57 3.84 -9.77
CA LYS A 165 -14.07 3.32 -11.05
C LYS A 165 -15.27 2.41 -10.90
N LEU A 166 -15.26 1.55 -9.90
CA LEU A 166 -16.40 0.70 -9.58
C LEU A 166 -17.60 1.54 -9.11
N HIS A 167 -17.35 2.61 -8.33
CA HIS A 167 -18.40 3.55 -7.92
C HIS A 167 -19.01 4.31 -9.10
N GLN A 168 -18.21 4.70 -10.09
CA GLN A 168 -18.72 5.31 -11.32
C GLN A 168 -19.60 4.34 -12.13
N TYR A 169 -19.28 3.04 -12.11
CA TYR A 169 -20.13 2.04 -12.74
C TYR A 169 -21.44 1.86 -11.97
N TYR A 170 -21.38 1.81 -10.63
CA TYR A 170 -22.57 1.81 -9.78
C TYR A 170 -23.48 3.02 -10.03
N GLU A 171 -22.93 4.24 -10.08
CA GLU A 171 -23.70 5.46 -10.37
C GLU A 171 -24.36 5.39 -11.75
N LEU A 172 -23.64 4.90 -12.78
CA LEU A 172 -24.25 4.70 -14.10
C LEU A 172 -25.44 3.74 -14.03
N THR A 173 -25.29 2.62 -13.31
CA THR A 173 -26.31 1.57 -13.23
C THR A 173 -27.54 1.98 -12.43
N PHE A 174 -27.37 2.54 -11.24
CA PHE A 174 -28.46 2.83 -10.30
C PHE A 174 -28.98 4.27 -10.38
N GLU A 175 -28.27 5.17 -11.06
CA GLU A 175 -28.68 6.56 -11.27
C GLU A 175 -28.45 6.98 -12.74
N PRO A 176 -29.04 6.28 -13.74
CA PRO A 176 -28.81 6.56 -15.18
C PRO A 176 -29.44 7.87 -15.67
N GLY A 177 -29.99 8.70 -14.79
CA GLY A 177 -30.78 9.88 -15.15
C GLY A 177 -30.11 10.77 -16.20
N GLY A 178 -30.79 10.97 -17.33
CA GLY A 178 -30.30 11.78 -18.45
C GLY A 178 -29.41 11.03 -19.46
N GLU A 179 -29.17 9.73 -19.28
CA GLU A 179 -28.56 8.87 -20.30
C GLU A 179 -29.60 8.45 -21.36
N SER A 180 -29.14 8.18 -22.58
CA SER A 180 -29.93 7.42 -23.57
C SER A 180 -29.52 5.95 -23.53
N TYR A 181 -30.39 5.05 -24.03
CA TYR A 181 -30.07 3.62 -24.15
C TYR A 181 -28.72 3.37 -24.83
N ASP A 182 -28.48 3.99 -25.99
CA ASP A 182 -27.22 3.86 -26.72
C ASP A 182 -26.01 4.34 -25.89
N SER A 183 -26.18 5.44 -25.14
CA SER A 183 -25.12 6.00 -24.30
C SER A 183 -24.82 5.08 -23.11
N TYR A 184 -25.86 4.56 -22.45
CA TYR A 184 -25.77 3.61 -21.34
C TYR A 184 -25.02 2.34 -21.76
N GLN A 185 -25.50 1.68 -22.82
CA GLN A 185 -24.89 0.49 -23.41
C GLN A 185 -23.44 0.72 -23.85
N SER A 186 -23.16 1.85 -24.52
CA SER A 186 -21.78 2.13 -24.98
C SER A 186 -20.77 2.25 -23.83
N LYS A 187 -21.22 2.69 -22.64
CA LYS A 187 -20.38 2.90 -21.47
C LYS A 187 -20.10 1.62 -20.69
N GLU A 188 -20.95 0.60 -20.81
CA GLU A 188 -20.76 -0.71 -20.19
C GLU A 188 -19.37 -1.30 -20.52
N SER A 189 -19.08 -1.44 -21.82
CA SER A 189 -17.81 -2.01 -22.30
C SER A 189 -16.56 -1.32 -21.74
N LYS A 190 -16.65 0.01 -21.53
CA LYS A 190 -15.58 0.82 -20.96
C LYS A 190 -15.39 0.54 -19.47
N TYR A 191 -16.48 0.45 -18.70
CA TYR A 191 -16.40 0.13 -17.29
C TYR A 191 -15.98 -1.31 -17.06
N ASP A 192 -16.54 -2.26 -17.81
CA ASP A 192 -16.17 -3.68 -17.76
C ASP A 192 -14.67 -3.89 -18.00
N THR A 193 -14.12 -3.30 -19.08
CA THR A 193 -12.68 -3.37 -19.37
C THR A 193 -11.84 -2.79 -18.23
N SER A 194 -12.22 -1.63 -17.71
CA SER A 194 -11.47 -0.97 -16.63
C SER A 194 -11.53 -1.77 -15.33
N ILE A 195 -12.68 -2.34 -14.99
CA ILE A 195 -12.90 -3.11 -13.76
C ILE A 195 -12.12 -4.42 -13.83
N LYS A 196 -12.17 -5.12 -14.97
CA LYS A 196 -11.38 -6.33 -15.22
C LYS A 196 -9.88 -6.07 -15.12
N ASP A 197 -9.37 -4.98 -15.69
CA ASP A 197 -7.95 -4.61 -15.58
C ASP A 197 -7.52 -4.39 -14.12
N TYR A 198 -8.30 -3.65 -13.33
CA TYR A 198 -8.01 -3.48 -11.91
C TYR A 198 -8.08 -4.80 -11.14
N TYR A 199 -9.07 -5.64 -11.41
CA TYR A 199 -9.19 -6.94 -10.78
C TYR A 199 -7.99 -7.84 -11.09
N SER A 200 -7.55 -7.91 -12.34
CA SER A 200 -6.35 -8.68 -12.73
C SER A 200 -5.08 -8.17 -12.06
N LYS A 201 -4.90 -6.85 -11.95
CA LYS A 201 -3.77 -6.26 -11.21
C LYS A 201 -3.80 -6.64 -9.74
N MET A 202 -4.97 -6.53 -9.08
CA MET A 202 -5.14 -6.93 -7.68
C MET A 202 -4.89 -8.43 -7.47
N GLN A 203 -5.29 -9.27 -8.42
CA GLN A 203 -5.04 -10.70 -8.39
C GLN A 203 -3.53 -10.98 -8.46
N ALA A 204 -2.84 -10.43 -9.46
CA ALA A 204 -1.39 -10.59 -9.60
C ALA A 204 -0.61 -10.07 -8.37
N PHE A 205 -1.11 -9.02 -7.71
CA PHE A 205 -0.53 -8.51 -6.47
C PHE A 205 -0.70 -9.45 -5.25
N ASN A 206 -1.79 -10.22 -5.21
CA ASN A 206 -2.17 -11.04 -4.06
C ASN A 206 -1.73 -12.51 -4.14
N GLU A 207 -1.33 -12.98 -5.34
CA GLU A 207 -0.68 -14.27 -5.61
C GLU A 207 0.73 -14.37 -4.98
#